data_AF-A0A4Q3ULF0-F1
#
_entry.id   AF-A0A4Q3ULF0-F1
#
_cell.length_a   1.000
_cell.length_b   1.000
_cell.length_c   1.000
_cell.angle_alpha   90.00
_cell.angle_beta   90.00
_cell.angle_gamma   90.00
#
_symmetry.space_group_name_H-M   'P 1'
#
loop_
_entity.id
_entity.type
_entity.pdbx_description
1 polymer ?
#
loop_
_entity_poly.entity_id
_entity_poly.type
_entity_poly.pdbx_seq_one_letter_code
_entity_poly.pdbx_strand_id
1 'polypeptide(L)'
;MKPLPLFNTILRLLTFRATREELERLDLRFLGVGMVGTWLVGIGRYWDSPTASFAQKTGIGSVVYVFILSAILWIVAKPLRPSEWSYPRVLTFITLTSFPAALYALPVERWTDISTAITLNVWFLSVVALYRVALYLFFMARGADLGPLPAIVAVMLPITVIIATIVVSGYTGIVFDMMGGFRDRQPTAQDGVNAILTGIIGFGCCGAPFWAVVYGVLIRYRDRPDTV
;
A
#
# COMPACT_ATOMS: atom_id res chain seq x y z
N MET A 1 -19.62 -17.79 -20.63
CA MET A 1 -19.19 -17.84 -19.21
C MET A 1 -19.93 -16.74 -18.46
N LYS A 2 -20.45 -17.01 -17.24
CA LYS A 2 -21.23 -16.02 -16.48
C LYS A 2 -20.32 -14.89 -15.96
N PRO A 3 -20.73 -13.61 -16.04
CA PRO A 3 -19.98 -12.52 -15.43
C PRO A 3 -19.91 -12.73 -13.92
N LEU A 4 -18.74 -12.47 -13.33
CA LEU A 4 -18.59 -12.50 -11.87
C LEU A 4 -19.44 -11.39 -11.23
N PRO A 5 -20.13 -11.65 -10.11
CA PRO A 5 -20.83 -10.63 -9.36
C PRO A 5 -19.83 -9.64 -8.75
N LEU A 6 -19.70 -8.47 -9.38
CA LEU A 6 -18.65 -7.47 -9.13
C LEU A 6 -18.52 -7.13 -7.63
N PHE A 7 -19.62 -6.77 -6.98
CA PHE A 7 -19.63 -6.39 -5.56
C PHE A 7 -19.20 -7.54 -4.64
N ASN A 8 -19.71 -8.75 -4.87
CA ASN A 8 -19.38 -9.91 -4.04
C ASN A 8 -17.90 -10.28 -4.17
N THR A 9 -17.34 -10.24 -5.38
CA THR A 9 -15.90 -10.50 -5.60
C THR A 9 -15.03 -9.44 -4.94
N ILE A 10 -15.40 -8.15 -4.99
CA ILE A 10 -14.69 -7.09 -4.25
C ILE A 10 -14.76 -7.35 -2.74
N LEU A 11 -15.94 -7.65 -2.19
CA LEU A 11 -16.09 -7.89 -0.76
C LEU A 11 -15.29 -9.12 -0.30
N ARG A 12 -15.30 -10.19 -1.09
CA ARG A 12 -14.49 -11.39 -0.84
C ARG A 12 -13.00 -11.07 -0.93
N LEU A 13 -12.58 -10.26 -1.89
CA LEU A 13 -11.19 -9.81 -2.00
C LEU A 13 -10.77 -9.05 -0.73
N LEU A 14 -11.56 -8.02 -0.37
CA LEU A 14 -11.28 -7.19 0.80
C LEU A 14 -11.28 -8.01 2.09
N THR A 15 -12.12 -9.04 2.20
CA THR A 15 -12.20 -9.92 3.39
C THR A 15 -11.29 -11.16 3.34
N PHE A 16 -10.29 -11.21 2.43
CA PHE A 16 -9.33 -12.34 2.30
C PHE A 16 -9.96 -13.68 1.88
N ARG A 17 -11.17 -13.65 1.30
CA ARG A 17 -11.96 -14.82 0.89
C ARG A 17 -12.05 -15.05 -0.61
N ALA A 18 -11.32 -14.26 -1.41
CA ALA A 18 -11.28 -14.43 -2.87
C ALA A 18 -10.55 -15.72 -3.26
N THR A 19 -11.05 -16.41 -4.28
CA THR A 19 -10.35 -17.57 -4.85
C THR A 19 -9.31 -17.16 -5.88
N ARG A 20 -8.41 -18.08 -6.23
CA ARG A 20 -7.39 -17.84 -7.26
C ARG A 20 -8.04 -17.50 -8.60
N GLU A 21 -9.09 -18.22 -8.97
CA GLU A 21 -9.83 -18.01 -10.21
C GLU A 21 -10.52 -16.65 -10.24
N GLU A 22 -11.00 -16.15 -9.10
CA GLU A 22 -11.55 -14.79 -8.98
C GLU A 22 -10.48 -13.72 -9.17
N LEU A 23 -9.27 -13.94 -8.64
CA LEU A 23 -8.13 -13.03 -8.79
C LEU A 23 -7.59 -13.00 -10.22
N GLU A 24 -7.55 -14.14 -10.91
CA GLU A 24 -7.11 -14.25 -12.30
C GLU A 24 -8.07 -13.56 -13.28
N ARG A 25 -9.36 -13.49 -12.91
CA ARG A 25 -10.46 -12.91 -13.70
C ARG A 25 -10.73 -11.43 -13.39
N LEU A 26 -9.83 -10.75 -12.69
CA LEU A 26 -9.91 -9.30 -12.51
C LEU A 26 -9.80 -8.58 -13.86
N ASP A 27 -10.95 -8.16 -14.39
CA ASP A 27 -11.09 -7.50 -15.69
C ASP A 27 -11.12 -5.95 -15.57
N LEU A 28 -11.31 -5.29 -16.71
CA LEU A 28 -11.40 -3.83 -16.81
C LEU A 28 -12.59 -3.23 -16.04
N ARG A 29 -13.64 -4.00 -15.73
CA ARG A 29 -14.79 -3.51 -14.97
C ARG A 29 -14.41 -3.31 -13.52
N PHE A 30 -13.67 -4.26 -12.95
CA PHE A 30 -13.08 -4.12 -11.62
C PHE A 30 -12.08 -2.95 -11.57
N LEU A 31 -11.28 -2.76 -12.62
CA LEU A 31 -10.39 -1.60 -12.73
C LEU A 31 -11.17 -0.29 -12.69
N GLY A 32 -12.24 -0.16 -13.48
CA GLY A 32 -13.07 1.04 -13.50
C GLY A 32 -13.64 1.37 -12.12
N VAL A 33 -14.14 0.36 -11.40
CA VAL A 33 -14.65 0.53 -10.03
C VAL A 33 -13.54 0.91 -9.04
N GLY A 34 -12.39 0.26 -9.11
CA GLY A 34 -11.23 0.59 -8.27
C GLY A 34 -10.70 2.01 -8.55
N MET A 35 -10.71 2.44 -9.81
CA MET A 35 -10.28 3.77 -10.22
C MET A 35 -11.22 4.86 -9.71
N VAL A 36 -12.53 4.66 -9.82
CA VAL A 36 -13.53 5.56 -9.22
C VAL A 36 -13.37 5.61 -7.70
N GLY A 37 -13.20 4.45 -7.04
CA GLY A 37 -12.93 4.39 -5.61
C GLY A 37 -11.67 5.16 -5.21
N THR A 38 -10.57 4.95 -5.93
CA THR A 38 -9.28 5.64 -5.71
C THR A 38 -9.43 7.14 -5.86
N TRP A 39 -10.17 7.58 -6.88
CA TRP A 39 -10.42 8.99 -7.15
C TRP A 39 -11.27 9.64 -6.06
N LEU A 40 -12.38 9.01 -5.66
CA LEU A 40 -13.27 9.49 -4.59
C LEU A 40 -12.54 9.56 -3.24
N VAL A 41 -11.79 8.53 -2.87
CA VAL A 41 -10.97 8.53 -1.65
C VAL A 41 -9.88 9.60 -1.72
N GLY A 42 -9.30 9.81 -2.90
CA GLY A 42 -8.34 10.88 -3.15
C GLY A 42 -8.92 12.27 -2.90
N ILE A 43 -10.12 12.56 -3.41
CA ILE A 43 -10.85 13.80 -3.13
C ILE A 43 -11.15 13.91 -1.64
N GLY A 44 -11.69 12.83 -1.05
CA GLY A 44 -12.06 12.77 0.37
C GLY A 44 -10.90 13.02 1.34
N ARG A 45 -9.65 12.82 0.93
CA ARG A 45 -8.49 13.14 1.77
C ARG A 45 -8.21 14.65 1.87
N TYR A 46 -8.53 15.41 0.82
CA TYR A 46 -8.13 16.82 0.69
C TYR A 46 -9.31 17.80 0.62
N TRP A 47 -10.55 17.29 0.70
CA TRP A 47 -11.75 18.11 0.57
C TRP A 47 -11.84 19.24 1.60
N ASP A 48 -11.33 19.01 2.82
CA ASP A 48 -11.34 19.98 3.92
C ASP A 48 -10.04 20.79 4.06
N SER A 49 -9.10 20.64 3.11
CA SER A 49 -7.77 21.24 3.22
C SER A 49 -7.69 22.56 2.44
N PRO A 50 -7.62 23.73 3.11
CA PRO A 50 -7.51 25.02 2.42
C PRO A 50 -6.24 25.13 1.56
N THR A 51 -5.13 24.54 2.04
CA THR A 51 -3.78 24.59 1.43
C THR A 51 -3.51 23.55 0.33
N ALA A 52 -4.46 22.65 0.03
CA ALA A 52 -4.22 21.58 -0.94
C ALA A 52 -4.13 22.12 -2.39
N SER A 53 -3.17 21.60 -3.15
CA SER A 53 -2.98 21.96 -4.56
C SER A 53 -4.16 21.50 -5.42
N PHE A 54 -4.35 22.09 -6.60
CA PHE A 54 -5.45 21.75 -7.50
C PHE A 54 -5.46 20.25 -7.85
N ALA A 55 -4.29 19.64 -8.08
CA ALA A 55 -4.15 18.21 -8.36
C ALA A 55 -4.49 17.29 -7.16
N GLN A 56 -4.35 17.79 -5.93
CA GLN A 56 -4.74 17.09 -4.70
C GLN A 56 -6.25 17.20 -4.47
N LYS A 57 -6.83 18.39 -4.63
CA LYS A 57 -8.28 18.63 -4.48
C LYS A 57 -9.11 17.87 -5.52
N THR A 58 -8.58 17.72 -6.74
CA THR A 58 -9.22 16.96 -7.81
C THR A 58 -8.99 15.45 -7.72
N GLY A 59 -8.18 14.95 -6.78
CA GLY A 59 -7.88 13.53 -6.62
C GLY A 59 -6.98 12.92 -7.70
N ILE A 60 -6.51 13.71 -8.67
CA ILE A 60 -5.64 13.26 -9.77
C ILE A 60 -4.32 12.71 -9.22
N GLY A 61 -3.78 13.34 -8.17
CA GLY A 61 -2.55 12.86 -7.51
C GLY A 61 -2.66 11.41 -7.03
N SER A 62 -3.81 11.00 -6.48
CA SER A 62 -4.06 9.62 -6.03
C SER A 62 -4.13 8.63 -7.19
N VAL A 63 -4.71 9.05 -8.32
CA VAL A 63 -4.77 8.21 -9.53
C VAL A 63 -3.35 7.98 -10.06
N VAL A 64 -2.56 9.03 -10.26
CA VAL A 64 -1.17 8.94 -10.72
C VAL A 64 -0.33 8.09 -9.76
N TYR A 65 -0.50 8.29 -8.46
CA TYR A 65 0.18 7.51 -7.43
C TYR A 65 -0.08 6.00 -7.57
N VAL A 66 -1.33 5.58 -7.80
CA VAL A 66 -1.65 4.15 -7.93
C VAL A 66 -1.02 3.54 -9.18
N PHE A 67 -0.96 4.26 -10.30
CA PHE A 67 -0.22 3.80 -11.48
C PHE A 67 1.27 3.59 -11.17
N ILE A 68 1.94 4.59 -10.59
CA ILE A 68 3.37 4.50 -10.26
C ILE A 68 3.63 3.37 -9.26
N LEU A 69 2.84 3.30 -8.19
CA LEU A 69 2.97 2.26 -7.17
C LEU A 69 2.79 0.86 -7.78
N SER A 70 1.74 0.66 -8.57
CA SER A 70 1.48 -0.64 -9.21
C SER A 70 2.60 -1.03 -10.17
N ALA A 71 3.23 -0.07 -10.86
CA ALA A 71 4.35 -0.32 -11.75
C ALA A 71 5.60 -0.75 -10.96
N ILE A 72 5.91 -0.08 -9.85
CA ILE A 72 7.03 -0.45 -8.96
C ILE A 72 6.81 -1.88 -8.43
N LEU A 73 5.62 -2.16 -7.89
CA LEU A 73 5.29 -3.49 -7.37
C LEU A 73 5.35 -4.56 -8.46
N TRP A 74 4.87 -4.26 -9.66
CA TRP A 74 4.94 -5.16 -10.81
C TRP A 74 6.38 -5.48 -11.22
N ILE A 75 7.25 -4.47 -11.29
CA ILE A 75 8.67 -4.63 -11.64
C ILE A 75 9.41 -5.45 -10.57
N VAL A 76 9.19 -5.15 -9.29
CA VAL A 76 9.88 -5.84 -8.19
C VAL A 76 9.41 -7.29 -8.06
N ALA A 77 8.12 -7.57 -8.26
CA ALA A 77 7.62 -8.95 -8.19
C ALA A 77 7.96 -9.78 -9.43
N LYS A 78 8.16 -9.17 -10.60
CA LYS A 78 8.33 -9.88 -11.87
C LYS A 78 9.51 -10.89 -11.88
N PRO A 79 10.71 -10.59 -11.36
CA PRO A 79 11.82 -11.55 -11.31
C PRO A 79 11.54 -12.77 -10.42
N LEU A 80 10.58 -12.68 -9.50
CA LEU A 80 10.13 -13.81 -8.68
C LEU A 80 9.24 -14.79 -9.48
N ARG A 81 9.04 -14.57 -10.78
CA ARG A 81 8.22 -15.41 -11.69
C ARG A 81 6.85 -15.80 -11.11
N PRO A 82 6.03 -14.84 -10.64
CA PRO A 82 4.64 -15.12 -10.28
C PRO A 82 3.86 -15.71 -11.44
N SER A 83 2.94 -16.64 -11.14
CA SER A 83 2.01 -17.21 -12.13
C SER A 83 1.07 -16.12 -12.64
N GLU A 84 0.76 -16.13 -13.94
CA GLU A 84 -0.25 -15.25 -14.53
C GLU A 84 -0.03 -13.75 -14.19
N TRP A 85 1.21 -13.29 -14.28
CA TRP A 85 1.58 -11.93 -13.88
C TRP A 85 1.39 -10.90 -14.99
N SER A 86 0.42 -9.99 -14.83
CA SER A 86 0.18 -8.91 -15.76
C SER A 86 -0.03 -7.58 -15.04
N TYR A 87 0.51 -6.51 -15.61
CA TYR A 87 0.39 -5.16 -15.05
C TYR A 87 -1.07 -4.73 -14.81
N PRO A 88 -2.02 -4.93 -15.75
CA PRO A 88 -3.42 -4.58 -15.52
C PRO A 88 -4.03 -5.28 -14.30
N ARG A 89 -3.70 -6.56 -14.04
CA ARG A 89 -4.20 -7.28 -12.86
C ARG A 89 -3.66 -6.66 -11.57
N VAL A 90 -2.38 -6.32 -11.53
CA VAL A 90 -1.76 -5.64 -10.37
C VAL A 90 -2.41 -4.28 -10.15
N LEU A 91 -2.58 -3.49 -11.21
CA LEU A 91 -3.23 -2.19 -11.14
C LEU A 91 -4.68 -2.31 -10.63
N THR A 92 -5.46 -3.27 -11.16
CA THR A 92 -6.82 -3.56 -10.69
C THR A 92 -6.82 -3.94 -9.21
N PHE A 93 -5.92 -4.83 -8.79
CA PHE A 93 -5.81 -5.20 -7.38
C PHE A 93 -5.51 -3.99 -6.49
N ILE A 94 -4.48 -3.20 -6.83
CA ILE A 94 -4.07 -2.05 -6.02
C ILE A 94 -5.18 -0.99 -5.97
N THR A 95 -5.85 -0.70 -7.08
CA THR A 95 -6.98 0.24 -7.11
C THR A 95 -8.16 -0.24 -6.26
N LEU A 96 -8.46 -1.54 -6.22
CA LEU A 96 -9.49 -2.10 -5.34
C LEU A 96 -9.10 -2.01 -3.85
N THR A 97 -7.81 -2.01 -3.50
CA THR A 97 -7.38 -1.76 -2.11
C THR A 97 -7.55 -0.31 -1.65
N SER A 98 -8.09 0.58 -2.48
CA SER A 98 -8.42 1.96 -2.09
C SER A 98 -9.65 2.06 -1.19
N PHE A 99 -10.57 1.09 -1.19
CA PHE A 99 -11.78 1.17 -0.36
C PHE A 99 -11.47 1.22 1.15
N PRO A 100 -10.57 0.38 1.71
CA PRO A 100 -10.11 0.53 3.09
C PRO A 100 -9.50 1.91 3.40
N ALA A 101 -8.91 2.59 2.40
CA ALA A 101 -8.35 3.92 2.57
C ALA A 101 -9.40 5.01 2.81
N ALA A 102 -10.69 4.74 2.57
CA ALA A 102 -11.76 5.66 2.93
C ALA A 102 -11.82 5.93 4.45
N LEU A 103 -11.38 4.98 5.29
CA LEU A 103 -11.46 5.11 6.74
C LEU A 103 -10.61 6.26 7.31
N TYR A 104 -9.43 6.53 6.73
CA TYR A 104 -8.61 7.66 7.19
C TYR A 104 -8.96 8.98 6.51
N ALA A 105 -9.88 8.99 5.53
CA ALA A 105 -10.42 10.22 4.95
C ALA A 105 -11.53 10.84 5.83
N LEU A 106 -11.94 10.16 6.91
CA LEU A 106 -12.92 10.65 7.85
C LEU A 106 -12.32 11.77 8.74
N PRO A 107 -12.91 12.97 8.76
CA PRO A 107 -12.36 14.12 9.49
C PRO A 107 -12.70 14.03 10.99
N VAL A 108 -12.03 13.12 11.70
CA VAL A 108 -12.22 12.93 13.16
C VAL A 108 -11.88 14.17 13.98
N GLU A 109 -11.08 15.08 13.42
CA GLU A 109 -10.69 16.37 13.99
C GLU A 109 -11.90 17.28 14.22
N ARG A 110 -13.00 17.08 13.49
CA ARG A 110 -14.22 17.90 13.63
C ARG A 110 -15.08 17.50 14.83
N TRP A 111 -14.89 16.29 15.36
CA TRP A 111 -15.76 15.73 16.41
C TRP A 111 -15.05 15.44 17.72
N THR A 112 -13.72 15.56 17.76
CA THR A 112 -12.91 15.19 18.93
C THR A 112 -11.86 16.24 19.23
N ASP A 113 -11.36 16.23 20.47
CA ASP A 113 -10.22 17.07 20.86
C ASP A 113 -8.98 16.72 20.02
N ILE A 114 -8.12 17.72 19.78
CA ILE A 114 -6.94 17.62 18.91
C ILE A 114 -6.04 16.44 19.31
N SER A 115 -5.84 16.23 20.62
CA SER A 115 -5.02 15.14 21.14
C SER A 115 -5.59 13.75 20.79
N THR A 116 -6.91 13.60 20.88
CA THR A 116 -7.63 12.37 20.57
C THR A 116 -7.70 12.13 19.07
N ALA A 117 -7.93 13.18 18.29
CA ALA A 117 -7.98 13.12 16.83
C ALA A 117 -6.67 12.60 16.22
N ILE A 118 -5.52 13.08 16.73
CA ILE A 118 -4.19 12.59 16.32
C ILE A 118 -4.05 11.09 16.59
N THR A 119 -4.38 10.64 17.80
CA THR A 119 -4.28 9.22 18.15
C THR A 119 -5.16 8.36 17.25
N LEU A 120 -6.40 8.80 16.98
CA LEU A 120 -7.31 8.09 16.07
C LEU A 120 -6.79 8.05 14.64
N ASN A 121 -6.26 9.17 14.11
CA ASN A 121 -5.67 9.22 12.79
C ASN A 121 -4.49 8.27 12.63
N VAL A 122 -3.59 8.23 13.61
CA VAL A 122 -2.46 7.29 13.62
C VAL A 122 -2.95 5.85 13.65
N TRP A 123 -3.97 5.54 14.44
CA TRP A 123 -4.56 4.19 14.48
C TRP A 123 -5.24 3.81 13.16
N PHE A 124 -6.03 4.69 12.56
CA PHE A 124 -6.64 4.45 11.26
C PHE A 124 -5.59 4.22 10.18
N LEU A 125 -4.56 5.06 10.13
CA LEU A 125 -3.46 4.90 9.20
C LEU A 125 -2.74 3.57 9.41
N SER A 126 -2.47 3.19 10.66
CA SER A 126 -1.79 1.93 10.99
C SER A 126 -2.61 0.70 10.61
N VAL A 127 -3.90 0.69 10.96
CA VAL A 127 -4.83 -0.41 10.62
C VAL A 127 -4.97 -0.53 9.11
N VAL A 128 -5.21 0.56 8.40
CA VAL A 128 -5.38 0.56 6.94
C VAL A 128 -4.08 0.14 6.25
N ALA A 129 -2.93 0.64 6.68
CA ALA A 129 -1.64 0.27 6.12
C ALA A 129 -1.39 -1.23 6.30
N LEU A 130 -1.57 -1.76 7.51
CA LEU A 130 -1.41 -3.19 7.80
C LEU A 130 -2.38 -4.04 6.98
N TYR A 131 -3.63 -3.60 6.85
CA TYR A 131 -4.65 -4.29 6.06
C TYR A 131 -4.27 -4.37 4.58
N ARG A 132 -3.76 -3.28 4.00
CA ARG A 132 -3.31 -3.26 2.59
C ARG A 132 -2.07 -4.13 2.37
N VAL A 133 -1.13 -4.12 3.30
CA VAL A 133 0.05 -5.00 3.27
C VAL A 133 -0.37 -6.47 3.35
N ALA A 134 -1.30 -6.81 4.25
CA ALA A 134 -1.84 -8.16 4.35
C ALA A 134 -2.58 -8.57 3.07
N LEU A 135 -3.41 -7.68 2.48
CA LEU A 135 -4.09 -7.96 1.22
C LEU A 135 -3.09 -8.22 0.09
N TYR A 136 -2.01 -7.44 0.03
CA TYR A 136 -0.98 -7.63 -0.99
C TYR A 136 -0.23 -8.96 -0.78
N LEU A 137 0.08 -9.34 0.46
CA LEU A 137 0.63 -10.65 0.78
C LEU A 137 -0.32 -11.78 0.37
N PHE A 138 -1.61 -11.64 0.66
CA PHE A 138 -2.65 -12.58 0.25
C PHE A 138 -2.72 -12.71 -1.27
N PHE A 139 -2.64 -11.59 -2.00
CA PHE A 139 -2.62 -11.57 -3.46
C PHE A 139 -1.36 -12.25 -4.02
N MET A 140 -0.18 -12.01 -3.43
CA MET A 140 1.05 -12.71 -3.81
C MET A 140 0.97 -14.22 -3.55
N ALA A 141 0.52 -14.61 -2.36
CA ALA A 141 0.49 -16.01 -1.96
C ALA A 141 -0.58 -16.83 -2.70
N ARG A 142 -1.77 -16.26 -2.92
CA ARG A 142 -2.93 -16.99 -3.47
C ARG A 142 -3.20 -16.69 -4.93
N GLY A 143 -2.99 -15.45 -5.37
CA GLY A 143 -3.19 -15.05 -6.77
C GLY A 143 -1.98 -15.33 -7.64
N ALA A 144 -0.79 -14.98 -7.15
CA ALA A 144 0.45 -15.07 -7.91
C ALA A 144 1.17 -16.44 -7.77
N ASP A 145 0.59 -17.37 -7.00
CA ASP A 145 1.08 -18.73 -6.75
C ASP A 145 2.55 -18.76 -6.26
N LEU A 146 2.93 -17.74 -5.50
CA LEU A 146 4.25 -17.65 -4.92
C LEU A 146 4.29 -18.43 -3.60
N GLY A 147 5.38 -19.17 -3.38
CA GLY A 147 5.68 -19.73 -2.06
C GLY A 147 5.71 -18.65 -0.98
N PRO A 148 5.56 -19.03 0.30
CA PRO A 148 5.42 -18.08 1.41
C PRO A 148 6.61 -17.12 1.51
N LEU A 149 7.84 -17.61 1.29
CA LEU A 149 9.05 -16.79 1.36
C LEU A 149 9.15 -15.78 0.19
N PRO A 150 9.04 -16.17 -1.09
CA PRO A 150 8.96 -15.21 -2.19
C PRO A 150 7.83 -14.18 -2.04
N ALA A 151 6.66 -14.60 -1.52
CA ALA A 151 5.55 -13.69 -1.26
C ALA A 151 5.91 -12.64 -0.20
N ILE A 152 6.50 -13.05 0.94
CA ILE A 152 6.97 -12.11 1.98
C ILE A 152 8.00 -11.13 1.42
N VAL A 153 8.97 -11.61 0.64
CA VAL A 153 10.01 -10.77 0.03
C VAL A 153 9.41 -9.76 -0.95
N ALA A 154 8.46 -10.19 -1.79
CA ALA A 154 7.77 -9.32 -2.74
C ALA A 154 7.01 -8.16 -2.06
N VAL A 155 6.57 -8.36 -0.81
CA VAL A 155 5.87 -7.34 -0.01
C VAL A 155 6.86 -6.49 0.77
N MET A 156 7.82 -7.12 1.47
CA MET A 156 8.73 -6.43 2.39
C MET A 156 9.75 -5.56 1.67
N LEU A 157 10.30 -6.04 0.53
CA LEU A 157 11.36 -5.32 -0.19
C LEU A 157 10.91 -3.93 -0.69
N PRO A 158 9.77 -3.77 -1.39
CA PRO A 158 9.31 -2.43 -1.77
C PRO A 158 9.08 -1.51 -0.58
N ILE A 159 8.50 -2.02 0.51
CA ILE A 159 8.17 -1.21 1.69
C ILE A 159 9.45 -0.70 2.36
N THR A 160 10.43 -1.58 2.60
CA THR A 160 11.68 -1.18 3.27
C THR A 160 12.52 -0.26 2.38
N VAL A 161 12.53 -0.48 1.07
CA VAL A 161 13.21 0.42 0.11
C VAL A 161 12.56 1.80 0.12
N ILE A 162 11.23 1.89 0.04
CA ILE A 162 10.52 3.18 0.08
C ILE A 162 10.84 3.93 1.38
N ILE A 163 10.79 3.24 2.53
CA ILE A 163 11.11 3.84 3.82
C ILE A 163 12.57 4.30 3.85
N ALA A 164 13.52 3.46 3.45
CA ALA A 164 14.93 3.83 3.41
C ALA A 164 15.19 5.04 2.49
N THR A 165 14.54 5.12 1.33
CA THR A 165 14.63 6.28 0.44
C THR A 165 14.11 7.56 1.10
N ILE A 166 12.97 7.50 1.81
CA ILE A 166 12.44 8.65 2.55
C ILE A 166 13.42 9.10 3.64
N VAL A 167 14.02 8.14 4.35
CA VAL A 167 15.00 8.40 5.42
C VAL A 167 16.26 9.06 4.89
N VAL A 168 16.88 8.50 3.84
CA VAL A 168 18.09 9.06 3.23
C VAL A 168 17.83 10.44 2.63
N SER A 169 16.61 10.68 2.14
CA SER A 169 16.22 11.99 1.59
C SER A 169 15.93 13.04 2.68
N GLY A 170 15.94 12.66 3.97
CA GLY A 170 15.65 13.57 5.08
C GLY A 170 14.17 13.97 5.22
N TYR A 171 13.26 13.34 4.48
CA TYR A 171 11.83 13.69 4.46
C TYR A 171 11.00 12.98 5.53
N THR A 172 11.59 12.14 6.39
CA THR A 172 10.84 11.29 7.33
C THR A 172 9.93 12.09 8.26
N GLY A 173 10.43 13.19 8.83
CA GLY A 173 9.63 14.06 9.71
C GLY A 173 8.46 14.71 8.97
N ILE A 174 8.73 15.29 7.79
CA ILE A 174 7.71 15.96 6.97
C ILE A 174 6.61 14.97 6.53
N VAL A 175 6.99 13.76 6.10
CA VAL A 175 6.02 12.74 5.69
C VAL A 175 5.19 12.28 6.89
N PHE A 176 5.82 12.08 8.05
CA PHE A 176 5.11 11.67 9.26
C PHE A 176 4.14 12.76 9.75
N ASP A 177 4.56 14.02 9.72
CA ASP A 177 3.72 15.15 10.12
C ASP A 177 2.53 15.34 9.16
N MET A 178 2.77 15.18 7.85
CA MET A 178 1.70 15.19 6.84
C MET A 178 0.76 13.98 6.96
N MET A 179 1.25 12.81 7.38
CA MET A 179 0.46 11.59 7.48
C MET A 179 -0.34 11.48 8.80
N GLY A 180 0.21 11.98 9.90
CA GLY A 180 -0.43 11.99 11.22
C GLY A 180 -1.37 13.18 11.47
N GLY A 181 -1.45 14.13 10.53
CA GLY A 181 -2.30 15.31 10.66
C GLY A 181 -1.73 16.39 11.59
N PHE A 182 -0.42 16.38 11.84
CA PHE A 182 0.29 17.33 12.72
C PHE A 182 0.51 18.70 12.06
N ARG A 183 -0.48 19.23 11.34
CA ARG A 183 -0.35 20.44 10.49
C ARG A 183 0.01 21.72 11.26
N ASP A 184 -0.26 21.79 12.56
CA ASP A 184 -0.14 23.02 13.37
C ASP A 184 0.65 22.87 14.68
N ARG A 185 1.45 21.80 14.85
CA ARG A 185 2.24 21.62 16.09
C ARG A 185 3.68 22.12 15.93
N GLN A 186 4.10 23.04 16.78
CA GLN A 186 5.53 23.25 17.05
C GLN A 186 6.14 21.94 17.56
N PRO A 187 7.37 21.59 17.14
CA PRO A 187 8.00 20.33 17.47
C PRO A 187 8.31 20.29 18.97
N THR A 188 7.36 19.80 19.76
CA THR A 188 7.58 19.48 21.16
C THR A 188 7.98 18.01 21.21
N ALA A 189 9.23 17.79 21.62
CA ALA A 189 9.81 16.48 21.86
C ALA A 189 8.96 15.71 22.88
N GLN A 190 8.05 14.87 22.39
CA GLN A 190 7.26 13.97 23.20
C GLN A 190 7.66 12.53 22.82
N ASP A 191 8.24 11.84 23.80
CA ASP A 191 9.13 10.68 23.65
C ASP A 191 8.56 9.46 22.88
N GLY A 192 7.26 9.40 22.62
CA GLY A 192 6.62 8.34 21.84
C GLY A 192 6.76 8.48 20.32
N VAL A 193 6.73 9.70 19.78
CA VAL A 193 6.85 9.94 18.32
C VAL A 193 8.27 9.65 17.85
N ASN A 194 9.26 10.04 18.64
CA ASN A 194 10.66 9.75 18.37
C ASN A 194 10.95 8.24 18.37
N ALA A 195 10.32 7.46 19.26
CA ALA A 195 10.46 6.01 19.30
C ALA A 195 9.88 5.34 18.04
N ILE A 196 8.68 5.75 17.59
CA ILE A 196 8.07 5.24 16.35
C ILE A 196 8.92 5.62 15.14
N LEU A 197 9.37 6.88 15.05
CA LEU A 197 10.21 7.37 13.97
C LEU A 197 11.53 6.59 13.90
N THR A 198 12.17 6.38 15.05
CA THR A 198 13.40 5.58 15.18
C THR A 198 13.17 4.13 14.76
N GLY A 199 12.03 3.54 15.14
CA GLY A 199 11.64 2.19 14.72
C GLY A 199 11.45 2.07 13.20
N ILE A 200 10.77 3.04 12.58
CA ILE A 200 10.58 3.10 11.12
C ILE A 200 11.93 3.25 10.42
N ILE A 201 12.80 4.13 10.92
CA ILE A 201 14.16 4.32 10.39
C ILE A 201 14.95 3.01 10.47
N GLY A 202 14.96 2.36 11.63
CA GLY A 202 15.64 1.07 11.81
C GLY A 202 15.09 -0.02 10.87
N PHE A 203 13.76 -0.12 10.78
CA PHE A 203 13.09 -1.08 9.90
C PHE A 203 13.43 -0.85 8.42
N GLY A 204 13.43 0.40 7.96
CA GLY A 204 13.80 0.75 6.58
C GLY A 204 15.28 0.49 6.30
N CYS A 205 16.18 1.10 7.08
CA CYS A 205 17.61 1.08 6.82
C CYS A 205 18.25 -0.30 7.02
N CYS A 206 17.81 -1.09 8.00
CA CYS A 206 18.31 -2.45 8.21
C CYS A 206 17.53 -3.49 7.39
N GLY A 207 16.23 -3.29 7.20
CA GLY A 207 15.39 -4.20 6.44
C GLY A 207 15.66 -4.18 4.94
N ALA A 208 15.93 -3.00 4.36
CA ALA A 208 16.21 -2.87 2.92
C ALA A 208 17.39 -3.74 2.45
N PRO A 209 18.60 -3.67 3.04
CA PRO A 209 19.71 -4.51 2.63
C PRO A 209 19.45 -6.00 2.90
N PHE A 210 18.83 -6.33 4.04
CA PHE A 210 18.47 -7.71 4.37
C PHE A 210 17.56 -8.33 3.30
N TRP A 211 16.44 -7.68 2.99
CA TRP A 211 15.50 -8.18 1.99
C TRP A 211 16.06 -8.14 0.58
N ALA A 212 16.94 -7.20 0.26
CA ALA A 212 17.63 -7.15 -1.03
C ALA A 212 18.56 -8.36 -1.23
N VAL A 213 19.29 -8.77 -0.18
CA VAL A 213 20.12 -9.99 -0.22
C VAL A 213 19.25 -11.23 -0.40
N VAL A 214 18.18 -11.38 0.40
CA VAL A 214 17.26 -12.52 0.28
C VAL A 214 16.63 -12.56 -1.12
N TYR A 215 16.23 -11.41 -1.67
CA TYR A 215 15.68 -11.29 -3.02
C TYR A 215 16.68 -11.72 -4.10
N GLY A 216 17.93 -11.26 -4.03
CA GLY A 216 18.98 -11.66 -4.96
C GLY A 216 19.28 -13.16 -4.89
N VAL A 217 19.31 -13.73 -3.69
CA VAL A 217 19.48 -15.17 -3.46
C VAL A 217 18.31 -15.96 -4.07
N LEU A 218 17.07 -15.54 -3.84
CA LEU A 218 15.87 -16.21 -4.39
C LEU A 218 15.85 -16.21 -5.91
N ILE A 219 16.18 -15.08 -6.55
CA ILE A 219 16.29 -15.00 -8.02
C ILE A 219 17.37 -15.98 -8.48
N ARG A 220 18.54 -15.96 -7.84
CA ARG A 220 19.67 -16.81 -8.25
C ARG A 220 19.37 -18.30 -8.13
N TYR A 221 18.67 -18.73 -7.09
CA TYR A 221 18.23 -20.11 -6.91
C TYR A 221 17.17 -20.52 -7.94
N ARG A 222 16.24 -19.62 -8.27
CA ARG A 222 15.15 -19.89 -9.23
C ARG A 222 15.59 -19.83 -10.70
N ASP A 223 16.70 -19.14 -10.98
CA ASP A 223 17.36 -19.10 -12.28
C ASP A 223 18.33 -20.26 -12.51
N ARG A 224 18.61 -21.10 -11.50
CA ARG A 224 19.31 -22.37 -11.75
C ARG A 224 18.27 -23.32 -12.35
N PRO A 225 18.37 -23.68 -13.65
CA PRO A 225 17.56 -24.75 -14.19
C PRO A 225 17.89 -26.01 -13.41
N ASP A 226 16.86 -26.78 -13.07
CA ASP A 226 16.98 -28.03 -12.33
C ASP A 226 18.08 -28.89 -12.96
N THR A 227 19.18 -29.07 -12.23
CA THR A 227 20.06 -30.23 -12.40
C THR A 227 19.39 -31.40 -11.72
N VAL A 228 18.40 -32.01 -12.39
CA VAL A 228 18.01 -33.42 -12.27
C VAL A 228 17.56 -33.90 -13.64
#